data_AF-A0A7G8X9P9-F1
#
_entry.id   AF-A0A7G8X9P9-F1
#
_cell.length_a   1.000
_cell.length_b   1.000
_cell.length_c   1.000
_cell.angle_alpha   90.00
_cell.angle_beta   90.00
_cell.angle_gamma   90.00
#
_symmetry.space_group_name_H-M   'P 1'
#
loop_
_entity.id
_entity.type
_entity.pdbx_description
1 polymer ?
#
loop_
_entity_poly.entity_id
_entity_poly.type
_entity_poly.pdbx_seq_one_letter_code
_entity_poly.pdbx_strand_id
1 'polypeptide(L)'
;MFNIYSIQKKIIHRIVHTLSSALLSSMNSRKLSQTLCRTLTIVSIGGVTIQDDRNIFSTRKKLLTAGILLLLLAVVDSFFTDFGIQKQYITEANPLMALIYDTSIWGFYALKISLPCVLLYLLTEVEQKRYLKLLVGSAILLYSVVLFQHIYWISLVL
;
A
#
# COMPACT_ATOMS: atom_id res chain seq x y z
N MET A 1 -1.61 18.19 -32.67
CA MET A 1 -1.16 18.54 -31.30
C MET A 1 -2.10 17.85 -30.32
N PHE A 2 -1.68 16.72 -29.75
CA PHE A 2 -2.53 15.87 -28.90
C PHE A 2 -2.69 16.49 -27.52
N ASN A 3 -3.92 16.84 -27.15
CA ASN A 3 -4.22 17.49 -25.88
C ASN A 3 -4.41 16.43 -24.78
N ILE A 4 -3.31 16.12 -24.08
CA ILE A 4 -3.19 15.09 -23.04
C ILE A 4 -4.18 15.31 -21.88
N TYR A 5 -4.57 16.56 -21.59
CA TYR A 5 -5.59 16.88 -20.58
C TYR A 5 -6.98 16.34 -20.94
N SER A 6 -7.31 16.27 -22.24
CA SER A 6 -8.60 15.73 -22.71
C SER A 6 -8.70 14.22 -22.49
N ILE A 7 -7.57 13.51 -22.63
CA ILE A 7 -7.50 12.06 -22.46
C ILE A 7 -7.60 11.68 -20.98
N GLN A 8 -6.89 12.40 -20.10
CA GLN A 8 -6.95 12.19 -18.65
C GLN A 8 -8.38 12.38 -18.09
N LYS A 9 -9.07 13.46 -18.51
CA LYS A 9 -10.46 13.72 -18.11
C LYS A 9 -11.41 12.61 -18.56
N LYS A 10 -11.20 12.04 -19.75
CA LYS A 10 -12.01 10.95 -20.32
C LYS A 10 -11.79 9.61 -19.61
N ILE A 11 -10.57 9.37 -19.10
CA ILE A 11 -10.24 8.17 -18.31
C ILE A 11 -10.86 8.27 -16.92
N ILE A 12 -10.68 9.40 -16.24
CA ILE A 12 -11.25 9.64 -14.91
C ILE A 12 -12.78 9.51 -14.93
N HIS A 13 -13.45 10.09 -15.94
CA HIS A 13 -14.91 10.00 -16.07
C HIS A 13 -15.40 8.55 -16.27
N ARG A 14 -14.67 7.71 -17.02
CA ARG A 14 -15.03 6.29 -17.17
C ARG A 14 -14.85 5.51 -15.88
N ILE A 15 -13.76 5.73 -15.15
CA ILE A 15 -13.48 5.06 -13.88
C ILE A 15 -14.57 5.38 -12.86
N VAL A 16 -14.98 6.64 -12.75
CA VAL A 16 -16.06 7.07 -11.83
C VAL A 16 -17.40 6.44 -12.21
N HIS A 17 -17.74 6.38 -13.50
CA HIS A 17 -18.99 5.78 -13.97
C HIS A 17 -19.05 4.26 -13.74
N THR A 18 -17.93 3.56 -13.94
CA THR A 18 -17.82 2.11 -13.68
C THR A 18 -17.86 1.79 -12.19
N LEU A 19 -17.28 2.63 -11.33
CA LEU A 19 -17.36 2.46 -9.88
C LEU A 19 -18.77 2.73 -9.35
N SER A 20 -19.47 3.74 -9.88
CA SER A 20 -20.85 4.06 -9.49
C SER A 20 -21.84 2.95 -9.86
N SER A 21 -21.73 2.37 -11.07
CA SER A 21 -22.58 1.26 -11.48
C SER A 21 -22.26 -0.05 -10.73
N ALA A 22 -20.99 -0.29 -10.38
CA ALA A 22 -20.59 -1.42 -9.55
C ALA A 22 -21.10 -1.30 -8.10
N LEU A 23 -21.13 -0.09 -7.55
CA LEU A 23 -21.66 0.18 -6.20
C LEU A 23 -23.19 0.03 -6.14
N LEU A 24 -23.91 0.51 -7.17
CA LEU A 24 -25.37 0.35 -7.28
C LEU A 24 -25.79 -1.11 -7.48
N SER A 25 -25.01 -1.90 -8.24
CA SER A 25 -25.23 -3.35 -8.41
C SER A 25 -24.95 -4.16 -7.12
N SER A 26 -24.16 -3.62 -6.20
CA SER A 26 -23.77 -4.33 -4.96
C SER A 26 -24.81 -4.25 -3.84
N MET A 27 -25.88 -3.45 -3.97
CA MET A 27 -26.71 -3.07 -2.81
C MET A 27 -28.01 -3.85 -2.57
N ASN A 28 -28.51 -4.74 -3.43
CA ASN A 28 -29.82 -5.36 -3.17
C ASN A 28 -30.03 -6.79 -3.68
N SER A 29 -29.52 -7.79 -2.94
CA SER A 29 -29.99 -9.21 -2.92
C SER A 29 -29.12 -10.12 -2.03
N ARG A 30 -27.84 -9.76 -1.81
CA ARG A 30 -26.91 -10.61 -1.03
C ARG A 30 -27.19 -10.63 0.47
N LYS A 31 -27.75 -9.55 1.03
CA LYS A 31 -28.07 -9.47 2.47
C LYS A 31 -29.16 -10.46 2.87
N LEU A 32 -30.18 -10.68 2.04
CA LEU A 32 -31.30 -11.56 2.36
C LEU A 32 -30.89 -13.06 2.34
N SER A 33 -30.08 -13.45 1.35
CA SER A 33 -29.51 -14.80 1.25
C SER A 33 -28.54 -15.11 2.40
N GLN A 34 -27.72 -14.13 2.81
CA GLN A 34 -26.77 -14.31 3.91
C GLN A 34 -27.45 -14.42 5.28
N THR A 35 -28.58 -13.73 5.51
CA THR A 35 -29.32 -13.84 6.77
C THR A 35 -30.04 -15.18 6.89
N LEU A 36 -30.66 -15.67 5.81
CA LEU A 36 -31.33 -16.97 5.81
C LEU A 36 -30.35 -18.15 5.99
N CYS A 37 -29.16 -18.07 5.37
CA CYS A 37 -28.12 -19.08 5.53
C CYS A 37 -27.52 -19.09 6.96
N ARG A 38 -27.36 -17.91 7.58
CA ARG A 38 -26.88 -17.79 8.96
C ARG A 38 -27.85 -18.36 9.99
N THR A 39 -29.15 -18.19 9.81
CA THR A 39 -30.15 -18.75 10.75
C THR A 39 -30.23 -20.28 10.65
N LEU A 40 -30.04 -20.85 9.44
CA LEU A 40 -30.00 -22.30 9.23
C LEU A 40 -28.74 -22.98 9.82
N THR A 41 -27.63 -22.25 9.92
CA THR A 41 -26.37 -22.80 10.47
C THR A 41 -26.41 -22.93 12.00
N ILE A 42 -27.19 -22.10 12.70
CA ILE A 42 -27.26 -22.10 14.17
C ILE A 42 -27.98 -23.34 14.73
N VAL A 43 -28.84 -23.98 13.93
CA VAL A 43 -29.65 -25.15 14.35
C VAL A 43 -28.87 -26.47 14.26
N SER A 44 -27.78 -26.52 13.51
CA SER A 44 -27.04 -27.76 13.28
C SER A 44 -25.77 -27.83 14.14
N ILE A 45 -25.94 -28.39 15.35
CA ILE A 45 -25.01 -29.32 15.98
C ILE A 45 -23.66 -28.73 16.47
N GLY A 46 -23.49 -28.71 17.80
CA GLY A 46 -22.23 -29.05 18.49
C GLY A 46 -21.00 -28.21 18.14
N GLY A 47 -20.71 -27.21 18.97
CA GLY A 47 -19.64 -26.24 18.77
C GLY A 47 -18.26 -26.82 18.47
N VAL A 48 -17.69 -26.41 17.32
CA VAL A 48 -16.25 -26.28 17.07
C VAL A 48 -16.02 -25.09 16.11
N THR A 49 -15.12 -24.20 16.50
CA THR A 49 -14.80 -22.88 15.94
C THR A 49 -13.91 -22.91 14.68
N ILE A 50 -14.36 -23.46 13.55
CA ILE A 50 -13.49 -23.59 12.34
C ILE A 50 -13.50 -22.34 11.42
N GLN A 51 -14.48 -21.44 11.57
CA GLN A 51 -14.64 -20.26 10.69
C GLN A 51 -13.69 -19.09 11.04
N ASP A 52 -13.18 -19.01 12.27
CA ASP A 52 -12.36 -17.88 12.75
C ASP A 52 -10.92 -17.95 12.22
N ASP A 53 -10.29 -19.14 12.28
CA ASP A 53 -8.89 -19.35 11.88
C ASP A 53 -8.61 -19.03 10.41
N ARG A 54 -9.56 -19.32 9.52
CA ARG A 54 -9.44 -19.04 8.08
C ARG A 54 -9.35 -17.53 7.81
N ASN A 55 -10.14 -16.72 8.53
CA ASN A 55 -10.12 -15.26 8.37
C ASN A 55 -8.84 -14.65 8.94
N ILE A 56 -8.37 -15.15 10.08
CA ILE A 56 -7.12 -14.71 10.72
C ILE A 56 -5.92 -14.98 9.81
N PHE A 57 -5.78 -16.21 9.30
CA PHE A 57 -4.67 -16.58 8.42
C PHE A 57 -4.67 -15.79 7.12
N SER A 58 -5.85 -15.58 6.51
CA SER A 58 -5.96 -14.78 5.28
C SER A 58 -5.60 -13.30 5.51
N THR A 59 -5.95 -12.75 6.68
CA THR A 59 -5.61 -11.38 7.06
C THR A 59 -4.11 -11.23 7.31
N ARG A 60 -3.50 -12.21 7.99
CA ARG A 60 -2.05 -12.21 8.22
C ARG A 60 -1.28 -12.21 6.91
N LYS A 61 -1.64 -13.08 5.97
CA LYS A 61 -1.03 -13.15 4.64
C LYS A 61 -1.14 -11.83 3.89
N LYS A 62 -2.32 -11.23 3.85
CA LYS A 62 -2.53 -9.91 3.19
C LYS A 62 -1.63 -8.82 3.77
N LEU A 63 -1.48 -8.79 5.09
CA LEU A 63 -0.60 -7.82 5.76
C LEU A 63 0.88 -8.05 5.45
N LEU A 64 1.34 -9.31 5.45
CA LEU A 64 2.71 -9.63 5.06
C LEU A 64 2.97 -9.27 3.59
N THR A 65 2.03 -9.57 2.69
CA THR A 65 2.12 -9.13 1.29
C THR A 65 2.20 -7.61 1.18
N ALA A 66 1.41 -6.88 1.96
CA ALA A 66 1.47 -5.41 2.01
C ALA A 66 2.82 -4.90 2.55
N GLY A 67 3.40 -5.55 3.56
CA GLY A 67 4.74 -5.24 4.06
C GLY A 67 5.84 -5.50 3.02
N ILE A 68 5.75 -6.60 2.27
CA ILE A 68 6.70 -6.91 1.18
C ILE A 68 6.58 -5.86 0.06
N LEU A 69 5.35 -5.46 -0.28
CA LEU A 69 5.10 -4.37 -1.23
C LEU A 69 5.77 -3.07 -0.74
N LEU A 70 5.61 -2.73 0.55
CA LEU A 70 6.25 -1.56 1.14
C LEU A 70 7.77 -1.61 1.04
N LEU A 71 8.39 -2.77 1.29
CA LEU A 71 9.82 -2.97 1.14
C LEU A 71 10.27 -2.69 -0.31
N LEU A 72 9.53 -3.20 -1.29
CA LEU A 72 9.83 -2.95 -2.70
C LEU A 72 9.71 -1.46 -3.04
N LEU A 73 8.65 -0.80 -2.57
CA LEU A 73 8.48 0.65 -2.75
C LEU A 73 9.64 1.44 -2.15
N ALA A 74 10.14 1.04 -0.97
CA ALA A 74 11.25 1.72 -0.32
C ALA A 74 12.58 1.52 -1.04
N VAL A 75 12.83 0.35 -1.63
CA VAL A 75 14.01 0.10 -2.47
C VAL A 75 13.97 0.98 -3.72
N VAL A 76 12.82 1.03 -4.39
CA VAL A 76 12.62 1.86 -5.59
C VAL A 76 12.76 3.36 -5.27
N ASP A 77 12.18 3.81 -4.16
CA ASP A 77 12.34 5.18 -3.64
C ASP A 77 13.80 5.53 -3.39
N SER A 78 14.55 4.65 -2.71
CA SER A 78 15.97 4.85 -2.43
C SER A 78 16.77 4.99 -3.73
N PHE A 79 16.49 4.15 -4.72
CA PHE A 79 17.15 4.18 -6.02
C PHE A 79 16.87 5.47 -6.81
N PHE A 80 15.61 5.89 -6.91
CA PHE A 80 15.26 7.12 -7.62
C PHE A 80 15.75 8.37 -6.90
N THR A 81 15.77 8.35 -5.57
CA THR A 81 16.32 9.44 -4.78
C THR A 81 17.82 9.58 -5.01
N ASP A 82 18.57 8.48 -4.93
CA ASP A 82 20.02 8.48 -5.22
C ASP A 82 20.31 8.97 -6.64
N PHE A 83 19.61 8.43 -7.63
CA PHE A 83 19.76 8.86 -9.02
C PHE A 83 19.44 10.35 -9.22
N GLY A 84 18.38 10.83 -8.59
CA GLY A 84 17.97 12.23 -8.65
C GLY A 84 18.98 13.19 -8.01
N ILE A 85 19.57 12.81 -6.87
CA ILE A 85 20.60 13.60 -6.16
C ILE A 85 21.91 13.61 -6.97
N GLN A 86 22.37 12.46 -7.46
CA GLN A 86 23.60 12.37 -8.26
C GLN A 86 23.54 13.25 -9.52
N LYS A 87 22.36 13.39 -10.11
CA LYS A 87 22.13 14.23 -11.29
C LYS A 87 21.71 15.66 -10.97
N GLN A 88 21.65 16.04 -9.69
CA GLN A 88 21.26 17.36 -9.21
C GLN A 88 19.84 17.79 -9.66
N TYR A 89 18.95 16.82 -9.92
CA TYR A 89 17.55 17.10 -10.29
C TYR A 89 16.68 17.35 -9.08
N ILE A 90 17.00 16.71 -7.95
CA ILE A 90 16.30 16.85 -6.68
C ILE A 90 17.32 16.92 -5.55
N THR A 91 16.88 17.44 -4.40
CA THR A 91 17.63 17.42 -3.15
C THR A 91 16.89 16.58 -2.13
N GLU A 92 17.63 15.99 -1.18
CA GLU A 92 17.02 15.22 -0.10
C GLU A 92 16.26 16.17 0.83
N ALA A 93 14.94 16.00 0.91
CA ALA A 93 14.08 16.87 1.74
C ALA A 93 14.26 16.61 3.25
N ASN A 94 14.72 15.41 3.63
CA ASN A 94 14.98 15.06 5.02
C ASN A 94 16.43 15.45 5.39
N PRO A 95 16.65 16.45 6.26
CA PRO A 95 17.99 16.93 6.60
C PRO A 95 18.84 15.85 7.26
N LEU A 96 18.25 14.92 8.01
CA LEU A 96 18.98 13.80 8.60
C LEU A 96 19.45 12.81 7.51
N MET A 97 18.61 12.52 6.52
CA MET A 97 19.02 11.64 5.41
C MET A 97 20.06 12.32 4.52
N ALA A 98 19.99 13.64 4.34
CA ALA A 98 20.99 14.40 3.61
C ALA A 98 22.38 14.25 4.25
N LEU A 99 22.48 14.44 5.58
CA LEU A 99 23.74 14.26 6.32
C LEU A 99 24.31 12.83 6.18
N ILE A 100 23.43 11.82 6.24
CA ILE A 100 23.84 10.42 6.10
C ILE A 100 24.29 10.13 4.67
N TYR A 101 23.57 10.64 3.67
CA TYR A 101 23.91 10.49 2.26
C TYR A 101 25.29 11.09 1.96
N ASP A 102 25.57 12.29 2.48
CA ASP A 102 26.86 12.96 2.33
C ASP A 102 28.02 12.18 2.99
N THR A 103 27.71 11.44 4.08
CA THR A 103 28.70 10.62 4.77
C THR A 103 28.92 9.28 4.08
N SER A 104 27.84 8.59 3.69
CA SER A 104 27.90 7.31 3.00
C SER A 104 26.59 6.98 2.28
N ILE A 105 26.70 6.71 0.97
CA ILE A 105 25.57 6.23 0.16
C ILE A 105 25.02 4.91 0.73
N TRP A 106 25.90 4.00 1.16
CA TRP A 106 25.48 2.73 1.78
C TRP A 106 24.66 2.93 3.06
N GLY A 107 25.01 3.92 3.90
CA GLY A 107 24.25 4.26 5.11
C GLY A 107 22.85 4.78 4.78
N PHE A 108 22.73 5.57 3.71
CA PHE A 108 21.44 6.05 3.22
C PHE A 108 20.52 4.90 2.82
N TYR A 109 21.02 3.94 2.01
CA TYR A 109 20.26 2.75 1.62
C TYR A 109 19.90 1.88 2.81
N ALA A 110 20.87 1.61 3.69
CA ALA A 110 20.66 0.78 4.87
C ALA A 110 19.55 1.36 5.76
N LEU A 111 19.54 2.67 6.00
CA LEU A 111 18.54 3.30 6.85
C LEU A 111 17.14 3.25 6.21
N LYS A 112 17.01 3.66 4.93
CA LYS A 112 15.72 3.63 4.22
C LYS A 112 15.13 2.21 4.11
N ILE A 113 15.96 1.20 3.88
CA ILE A 113 15.52 -0.21 3.76
C ILE A 113 15.27 -0.83 5.14
N SER A 114 16.01 -0.43 6.17
CA SER A 114 15.82 -0.97 7.52
C SER A 114 14.44 -0.67 8.09
N LEU A 115 13.85 0.49 7.79
CA LEU A 115 12.52 0.89 8.26
C LEU A 115 11.40 -0.11 7.88
N PRO A 116 11.18 -0.44 6.59
CA PRO A 116 10.21 -1.45 6.20
C PRO A 116 10.62 -2.87 6.63
N CYS A 117 11.92 -3.18 6.75
CA CYS A 117 12.38 -4.47 7.29
C CYS A 117 11.99 -4.65 8.78
N VAL A 118 12.21 -3.63 9.61
CA VAL A 118 11.80 -3.63 11.02
C VAL A 118 10.29 -3.72 11.11
N LEU A 119 9.55 -3.01 10.26
CA LEU A 119 8.10 -3.11 10.22
C LEU A 119 7.64 -4.53 9.83
N LEU A 120 8.27 -5.15 8.83
CA LEU A 120 8.00 -6.53 8.42
C LEU A 120 8.26 -7.53 9.55
N TYR A 121 9.37 -7.36 10.29
CA TYR A 121 9.69 -8.17 11.46
C TYR A 121 8.64 -8.00 12.58
N LEU A 122 8.22 -6.77 12.86
CA LEU A 122 7.15 -6.52 13.82
C LEU A 122 5.82 -7.17 13.39
N LEU A 123 5.56 -7.30 12.09
CA LEU A 123 4.37 -7.99 11.57
C LEU A 123 4.40 -9.51 11.79
N THR A 124 5.58 -10.13 11.96
CA THR A 124 5.71 -11.57 12.23
C THR A 124 5.63 -11.86 13.72
N GLU A 125 6.29 -11.06 14.56
CA GLU A 125 6.42 -11.31 16.00
C GLU A 125 5.24 -10.81 16.83
N VAL A 126 4.61 -9.70 16.42
CA VAL A 126 3.60 -9.02 17.24
C VAL A 126 2.19 -9.40 16.78
N GLU A 127 1.27 -9.53 17.74
CA GLU A 127 -0.15 -9.66 17.45
C GLU A 127 -0.65 -8.52 16.56
N GLN A 128 -1.47 -8.87 15.57
CA GLN A 128 -1.89 -7.95 14.51
C GLN A 128 -2.96 -6.95 14.99
N LYS A 129 -2.53 -6.00 15.82
CA LYS A 129 -3.36 -4.90 16.32
C LYS A 129 -3.76 -3.96 15.20
N ARG A 130 -4.89 -3.27 15.37
CA ARG A 130 -5.42 -2.29 14.41
C ARG A 130 -4.40 -1.20 14.04
N TYR A 131 -3.57 -0.79 14.99
CA TYR A 131 -2.52 0.21 14.78
C TYR A 131 -1.45 -0.24 13.79
N LEU A 132 -1.04 -1.52 13.79
CA LEU A 132 -0.07 -2.03 12.81
C LEU A 132 -0.66 -2.02 11.38
N LYS A 133 -1.95 -2.35 11.24
CA LYS A 133 -2.63 -2.29 9.94
C LYS A 133 -2.71 -0.85 9.42
N LEU A 134 -3.00 0.09 10.31
CA LEU A 134 -3.00 1.52 9.97
C LEU A 134 -1.60 2.01 9.61
N LEU A 135 -0.57 1.61 10.35
CA LEU A 135 0.83 1.98 10.12
C LEU A 135 1.33 1.49 8.75
N VAL A 136 1.07 0.22 8.41
CA VAL A 136 1.40 -0.33 7.09
C VAL A 136 0.63 0.39 5.99
N GLY A 137 -0.67 0.62 6.19
CA GLY A 137 -1.49 1.37 5.23
C GLY A 137 -1.00 2.80 5.00
N SER A 138 -0.66 3.52 6.06
CA SER A 138 -0.13 4.88 5.97
C SER A 138 1.25 4.91 5.34
N ALA A 139 2.11 3.94 5.65
CA ALA A 139 3.43 3.83 5.02
C ALA A 139 3.31 3.57 3.51
N ILE A 140 2.43 2.66 3.08
CA ILE A 140 2.20 2.41 1.65
C ILE A 140 1.70 3.67 0.95
N LEU A 141 0.75 4.39 1.56
CA LEU A 141 0.23 5.64 1.00
C LEU A 141 1.36 6.68 0.87
N LEU A 142 2.17 6.87 1.92
CA LEU A 142 3.30 7.79 1.92
C LEU A 142 4.29 7.46 0.80
N TYR A 143 4.75 6.21 0.72
CA TYR A 143 5.70 5.78 -0.32
C TYR A 143 5.08 5.86 -1.73
N SER A 144 3.77 5.68 -1.86
CA SER A 144 3.08 5.86 -3.15
C SER A 144 3.12 7.32 -3.59
N VAL A 145 2.89 8.27 -2.67
CA VAL A 145 3.00 9.71 -2.95
C VAL A 145 4.42 10.09 -3.37
N VAL A 146 5.43 9.58 -2.67
CA VAL A 146 6.84 9.84 -3.02
C VAL A 146 7.19 9.23 -4.39
N LEU A 147 6.68 8.03 -4.70
CA LEU A 147 6.85 7.44 -6.03
C LEU A 147 6.21 8.30 -7.13
N PHE A 148 5.02 8.86 -6.90
CA PHE A 148 4.42 9.81 -7.85
C PHE A 148 5.26 11.08 -8.03
N GLN A 149 5.83 11.61 -6.94
CA GLN A 149 6.79 12.71 -7.01
C GLN A 149 8.00 12.33 -7.88
N HIS A 150 8.49 11.08 -7.77
CA HIS A 150 9.57 10.59 -8.63
C HIS A 150 9.20 10.54 -10.11
N ILE A 151 8.05 9.96 -10.43
CA ILE A 151 7.54 9.91 -11.79
C ILE A 151 7.38 11.33 -12.36
N TYR A 152 6.90 12.27 -11.54
CA TYR A 152 6.71 13.67 -11.94
C TYR A 152 8.03 14.33 -12.33
N TRP A 153 9.05 14.32 -11.46
CA TRP A 153 10.32 14.98 -11.81
C TRP A 153 11.04 14.27 -12.96
N ILE A 154 10.99 12.94 -13.03
CA ILE A 154 11.57 12.18 -14.16
C ILE A 154 10.91 12.60 -15.48
N SER A 155 9.58 12.78 -15.48
CA SER A 155 8.85 13.22 -16.68
C SER A 155 9.15 14.66 -17.11
N LEU A 156 9.70 15.50 -16.23
CA LEU A 156 10.16 16.85 -16.57
C LEU A 156 11.57 16.86 -17.14
N VAL A 157 12.40 15.87 -16.77
CA VAL A 157 13.79 15.76 -17.20
C VAL A 157 13.94 15.00 -18.52
N LEU A 158 13.05 14.03 -18.78
CA LEU A 158 13.03 13.22 -20.00
C LEU A 158 12.33 13.95 -21.17
#